data_AF-A0A354DL42-F1
#
_entry.id   AF-A0A354DL42-F1
#
_cell.length_a   1.000
_cell.length_b   1.000
_cell.length_c   1.000
_cell.angle_alpha   90.00
_cell.angle_beta   90.00
_cell.angle_gamma   90.00
#
_symmetry.space_group_name_H-M   'P 1'
#
loop_
_entity.id
_entity.type
_entity.pdbx_description
1 polymer ?
#
loop_
_entity_poly.entity_id
_entity_poly.type
_entity_poly.pdbx_seq_one_letter_code
_entity_poly.pdbx_strand_id
1 'polypeptide(L)' 'MKAPRYDELPFEVGPLARLILNGTYENSVSAMDRSIARVLEARKITTIMKTLLGNLIPDIDVQKKYDLPEQ' A
#
# COMPACT_ATOMS: atom_id res chain seq x y z
N MET A 1 -15.73 -14.49 11.67
CA MET A 1 -14.49 -13.68 11.55
C MET A 1 -13.33 -14.54 12.05
N LYS A 2 -12.24 -14.71 11.27
CA LYS A 2 -11.03 -15.41 11.76
C LYS A 2 -10.18 -14.45 12.60
N ALA A 3 -9.29 -14.99 13.45
CA ALA A 3 -8.42 -14.21 14.34
C ALA A 3 -6.94 -14.33 13.91
N PRO A 4 -6.50 -13.61 12.86
CA PRO A 4 -5.12 -13.67 12.40
C PRO A 4 -4.14 -13.19 13.48
N ARG A 5 -2.97 -13.84 13.55
CA ARG A 5 -1.86 -13.53 14.47
C ARG A 5 -0.55 -13.60 13.70
N TYR A 6 0.41 -12.81 14.14
CA TYR A 6 1.80 -12.94 13.73
C TYR A 6 2.60 -13.33 14.96
N ASP A 7 3.32 -14.44 14.91
CA ASP A 7 4.05 -14.96 16.08
C ASP A 7 3.16 -15.08 17.34
N GLU A 8 1.96 -15.65 17.17
CA GLU A 8 0.92 -15.77 18.20
C GLU A 8 0.41 -14.44 18.82
N LEU A 9 0.87 -13.29 18.31
CA LEU A 9 0.51 -11.97 18.82
C LEU A 9 -0.46 -11.21 17.90
N PRO A 10 -1.36 -10.38 18.47
CA PRO A 10 -2.24 -9.50 17.70
C PRO A 10 -1.50 -8.23 17.26
N PHE A 11 -1.74 -7.80 16.03
CA PHE A 11 -1.14 -6.58 15.48
C PHE A 11 -2.18 -5.69 14.80
N GLU A 12 -1.94 -4.39 14.86
CA GLU A 12 -2.66 -3.41 14.04
C GLU A 12 -2.09 -3.37 12.63
N VAL A 13 -2.98 -3.16 11.65
CA VAL A 13 -2.64 -2.97 10.24
C VAL A 13 -3.25 -1.67 9.73
N GLY A 14 -2.89 -1.27 8.51
CA GLY A 14 -3.46 -0.11 7.84
C GLY A 14 -2.48 1.05 7.72
N PRO A 15 -2.98 2.26 7.40
CA PRO A 15 -2.14 3.42 7.09
C PRO A 15 -1.17 3.77 8.23
N LEU A 16 -1.66 3.83 9.47
CA LEU A 16 -0.82 4.19 10.62
C LEU A 16 0.34 3.21 10.81
N ALA A 17 0.05 1.90 10.84
CA ALA A 17 1.08 0.87 10.97
C ALA A 17 2.14 0.98 9.86
N ARG A 18 1.73 1.19 8.60
CA ARG A 18 2.68 1.35 7.48
C ARG A 18 3.54 2.62 7.61
N LEU A 19 2.98 3.72 8.11
CA LEU A 19 3.74 4.96 8.30
C LEU A 19 4.68 4.91 9.52
N ILE A 20 4.33 4.15 10.56
CA ILE A 20 5.25 3.90 11.68
C ILE A 20 6.41 3.02 11.20
N LEU A 21 6.12 1.89 10.54
CA LEU A 21 7.14 0.95 10.06
C LEU A 21 8.10 1.57 9.02
N ASN A 22 7.65 2.57 8.27
CA ASN A 22 8.49 3.27 7.30
C ASN A 22 9.21 4.51 7.87
N GLY A 23 9.03 4.81 9.17
CA GLY A 23 9.66 5.94 9.85
C GLY A 23 9.14 7.33 9.44
N THR A 24 7.97 7.43 8.80
CA THR A 24 7.41 8.73 8.38
C THR A 24 6.29 9.24 9.27
N TYR A 25 6.03 8.54 10.37
CA TYR A 25 5.09 8.95 11.40
C TYR A 25 5.59 8.51 12.78
N GLU A 26 5.98 9.48 13.61
CA GLU A 26 6.65 9.26 14.91
C GLU A 26 5.68 9.39 16.11
N ASN A 27 4.42 9.75 15.85
CA ASN A 27 3.43 10.05 16.90
C ASN A 27 2.67 8.80 17.40
N SER A 28 1.66 9.05 18.24
CA SER A 28 0.89 8.05 19.00
C SER A 28 -0.11 7.22 18.16
N VAL A 29 -0.82 6.31 18.85
CA VAL A 29 -1.76 5.30 18.30
C VAL A 29 -3.23 5.65 18.65
N SER A 30 -3.67 6.88 18.35
CA SER A 30 -5.05 7.32 18.60
C SER A 30 -5.99 7.13 17.39
N ALA A 31 -7.30 7.30 17.60
CA ALA A 31 -8.26 7.31 16.51
C ALA A 31 -8.01 8.47 15.52
N MET A 32 -7.53 9.61 16.03
CA MET A 32 -7.18 10.77 15.21
C MET A 32 -5.93 10.49 14.37
N ASP A 33 -4.92 9.85 14.95
CA ASP A 33 -3.67 9.50 14.24
C ASP A 33 -3.94 8.58 13.04
N ARG A 34 -4.89 7.65 13.17
CA ARG A 34 -5.33 6.80 12.05
C ARG A 34 -5.96 7.60 10.92
N SER A 35 -6.74 8.64 11.24
CA SER A 35 -7.33 9.54 10.24
C SER A 35 -6.27 10.40 9.56
N ILE A 36 -5.32 10.95 10.33
CA ILE A 36 -4.20 11.71 9.80
C ILE A 36 -3.34 10.82 8.89
N ALA A 37 -2.97 9.63 9.35
CA ALA A 37 -2.17 8.67 8.59
C ALA A 37 -2.83 8.29 7.25
N ARG A 38 -4.17 8.11 7.24
CA ARG A 38 -4.92 7.86 6.01
C ARG A 38 -4.78 9.00 4.99
N VAL A 39 -4.87 10.25 5.44
CA VAL A 39 -4.73 11.42 4.56
C VAL A 39 -3.28 11.58 4.06
N LEU A 40 -2.30 11.39 4.94
CA LEU A 40 -0.88 11.43 4.57
C LEU A 40 -0.51 10.34 3.55
N GLU A 41 -1.02 9.13 3.74
CA GLU A 41 -0.80 8.03 2.81
C GLU A 41 -1.50 8.28 1.48
N ALA A 42 -2.72 8.80 1.47
CA ALA A 42 -3.42 9.18 0.24
C ALA A 42 -2.60 10.21 -0.58
N ARG A 43 -2.03 11.22 0.09
CA ARG A 43 -1.11 12.17 -0.56
C ARG A 43 0.13 11.48 -1.14
N LYS A 44 0.73 10.54 -0.40
CA LYS A 44 1.88 9.78 -0.89
C LYS A 44 1.54 8.96 -2.14
N ILE A 45 0.39 8.30 -2.13
CA ILE A 45 -0.12 7.52 -3.28
C ILE A 45 -0.32 8.43 -4.49
N THR A 46 -0.97 9.59 -4.35
CA THR A 46 -1.19 10.49 -5.49
C THR A 46 0.11 11.03 -6.07
N THR A 47 1.13 11.29 -5.24
CA THR A 47 2.48 11.63 -5.71
C THR A 47 3.10 10.48 -6.50
N ILE A 48 3.05 9.26 -5.99
CA ILE A 48 3.58 8.07 -6.68
C ILE A 48 2.86 7.85 -8.01
N MET A 49 1.53 8.01 -8.05
CA MET A 49 0.75 7.87 -9.29
C MET A 49 1.20 8.86 -10.36
N LYS A 50 1.53 10.11 -10.00
CA LYS A 50 2.08 11.08 -10.96
C LYS A 50 3.44 10.63 -11.52
N THR A 51 4.32 10.09 -10.68
CA THR A 51 5.60 9.54 -11.13
C THR A 51 5.40 8.35 -12.07
N LEU A 52 4.48 7.44 -11.73
CA LEU A 52 4.15 6.29 -12.58
C LEU A 52 3.56 6.72 -13.93
N LEU A 53 2.68 7.72 -13.94
CA LEU A 53 2.13 8.31 -15.17
C LEU A 53 3.23 8.94 -16.03
N GLY A 54 4.22 9.60 -15.44
CA GLY A 54 5.37 10.15 -16.18
C GLY A 54 6.25 9.08 -16.83
N ASN A 55 6.23 7.85 -16.31
CA ASN A 55 6.96 6.71 -16.85
C ASN A 55 6.11 5.86 -17.82
N LEU A 56 4.84 6.19 -18.01
CA LEU A 56 3.95 5.45 -18.91
C LEU A 56 4.36 5.77 -20.35
N ILE A 57 4.58 4.71 -21.15
CA ILE A 57 4.74 4.81 -22.59
C ILE A 57 3.34 4.52 -23.18
N PRO A 58 2.68 5.49 -23.83
CA PRO A 58 1.39 5.26 -24.48
C PRO A 58 1.52 4.34 -25.69
N ASP A 59 0.39 3.81 -26.15
CA ASP A 59 0.23 3.10 -27.43
C ASP A 59 1.07 1.82 -27.60
N ILE A 60 1.46 1.20 -26.49
CA ILE A 60 2.08 -0.13 -26.45
C ILE A 60 1.12 -1.16 -25.83
N ASP A 61 0.84 -2.22 -26.59
CA ASP A 61 0.14 -3.39 -26.06
C ASP A 61 1.17 -4.40 -25.51
N VAL A 62 1.29 -4.45 -24.19
CA VAL A 62 2.15 -5.40 -23.48
C VAL A 62 1.41 -6.68 -23.09
N GLN A 63 0.08 -6.72 -23.23
CA GLN A 63 -0.73 -7.85 -22.82
C GLN A 63 -0.79 -8.90 -23.94
N LYS A 64 -0.09 -10.02 -23.76
CA LYS A 64 -0.16 -11.17 -24.68
C LYS A 64 -1.09 -12.24 -24.11
N LYS A 65 -1.75 -12.98 -25.00
CA LYS A 65 -2.46 -14.20 -24.63
C LYS A 65 -1.46 -15.17 -24.02
N TYR A 66 -1.80 -15.75 -22.87
CA TYR A 66 -0.98 -16.79 -22.25
C TYR A 66 -1.20 -18.11 -22.99
N ASP A 67 -0.14 -18.68 -23.56
CA ASP A 67 -0.19 -20.00 -24.18
C ASP A 67 0.01 -21.07 -23.11
N LEU A 68 -0.96 -21.98 -23.00
CA LEU A 68 -0.86 -23.12 -22.08
C LEU A 68 0.23 -24.07 -22.58
N PRO A 69 1.17 -24.52 -21.72
CA PRO A 69 2.17 -25.51 -22.12
C PRO A 69 1.50 -26.84 -22.50
N GLU A 70 2.01 -27.50 -23.54
CA GLU A 70 1.60 -28.86 -23.90
C GLU A 70 2.01 -29.85 -22.79
N GLN A 71 1.13 -30.82 -22.52
CA GLN A 71 1.26 -31.83 -21.46
C GLN A 71 2.33 -32.88 -21.75
#